data_AF-W5KU35-F1
#
_entry.id   AF-W5KU35-F1
#
_cell.length_a   1.000
_cell.length_b   1.000
_cell.length_c   1.000
_cell.angle_alpha   90.00
_cell.angle_beta   90.00
_cell.angle_gamma   90.00
#
_symmetry.space_group_name_H-M   'P 1'
#
loop_
_entity.id
_entity.type
_entity.pdbx_description
1 polymer ?
#
loop_
_entity_poly.entity_id
_entity_poly.type
_entity_poly.pdbx_seq_one_letter_code
_entity_poly.pdbx_strand_id
1 'polypeptide(L)'
;MSGRDLRAFLAGHRAEDTEKLTQRVMNELGLSKYKPVQYEELQALVEAKRLSTECIEHKVQQTLRAVQERKQTCLLRQHRQVWTSENHRLDKAREKAETDVRSFLVRSRLEHREDGDARDVMSELLDYELHLEEERDAFRSATVLPVCQLKEDLQWRMTSGPPAANQHAEWEEILQQVVFVKEQQQTLMDTLEEEGFSLQQELSAYGLQASLDTAAVQEHAGALMKVPQEVLTADCPYTDLKMSLISAFHSLSDKYTQQLDTVHNRLQGMDRNCGWSEQDHLRFLHTVSQYRPQLRNHRGLCLDMLHRVLPHYSTAELNSHGRSWDWYRFSVEREKLLLESWSRDWTALLLRALEVLEEARAEHGEQQNLQKHRTHQQHICAQLKHKMELKLVLEVFPVSQSGCRRAGP
;
A
#
# COMPACT_ATOMS: atom_id res chain seq x y z
N MET A 1 -33.71 24.58 -38.86
CA MET A 1 -34.94 25.25 -39.35
C MET A 1 -34.79 25.51 -40.83
N SER A 2 -35.66 24.95 -41.68
CA SER A 2 -35.57 25.00 -43.15
C SER A 2 -36.51 26.09 -43.68
N GLY A 3 -35.98 27.02 -44.49
CA GLY A 3 -36.66 28.20 -45.02
C GLY A 3 -37.72 27.94 -46.11
N ARG A 4 -38.67 27.03 -45.85
CA ARG A 4 -39.81 26.76 -46.76
C ARG A 4 -41.10 27.50 -46.40
N ASP A 5 -41.20 28.11 -45.22
CA ASP A 5 -42.46 28.71 -44.73
C ASP A 5 -42.68 30.19 -45.13
N LEU A 6 -41.70 30.86 -45.74
CA LEU A 6 -41.83 32.28 -46.07
C LEU A 6 -42.68 32.57 -47.32
N ARG A 7 -43.05 31.57 -48.12
CA ARG A 7 -43.89 31.78 -49.33
C ARG A 7 -45.39 31.85 -49.05
N ALA A 8 -45.86 31.51 -47.86
CA ALA A 8 -47.29 31.53 -47.53
C ALA A 8 -47.83 32.94 -47.23
N PHE A 9 -46.96 33.94 -47.03
CA PHE A 9 -47.37 35.27 -46.56
C PHE A 9 -47.45 36.37 -47.62
N LEU A 10 -47.21 36.06 -48.90
CA LEU A 10 -47.34 37.05 -49.98
C LEU A 10 -48.61 36.77 -50.81
N ALA A 11 -49.75 37.20 -50.28
CA ALA A 11 -50.97 37.32 -51.07
C ALA A 11 -50.84 38.53 -52.02
N GLY A 12 -50.74 38.25 -53.32
CA GLY A 12 -50.73 39.29 -54.36
C GLY A 12 -52.06 40.05 -54.41
N HIS A 13 -52.01 41.37 -54.31
CA HIS A 13 -53.17 42.25 -54.39
C HIS A 13 -53.77 42.21 -55.81
N ARG A 14 -55.05 41.82 -55.94
CA ARG A 14 -55.84 41.99 -57.18
C ARG A 14 -56.89 43.09 -56.97
N ALA A 15 -56.95 44.06 -57.88
CA ALA A 15 -57.85 45.21 -57.78
C ALA A 15 -59.35 44.83 -57.86
N GLU A 16 -59.66 43.67 -58.45
CA GLU A 16 -61.02 43.13 -58.51
C GLU A 16 -61.58 42.74 -57.12
N ASP A 17 -60.72 42.40 -56.16
CA ASP A 17 -61.15 42.01 -54.82
C ASP A 17 -61.51 43.23 -53.97
N THR A 18 -60.86 44.37 -54.20
CA THR A 18 -61.20 45.65 -53.57
C THR A 18 -62.52 46.22 -54.07
N GLU A 19 -62.84 46.06 -55.36
CA GLU A 19 -64.10 46.53 -55.94
C GLU A 19 -65.30 45.68 -55.47
N LYS A 20 -65.08 44.37 -55.30
CA LYS A 20 -66.06 43.48 -54.65
C LYS A 20 -66.22 43.76 -53.16
N LEU A 21 -65.19 44.28 -52.48
CA LEU A 21 -65.27 44.69 -51.07
C LEU A 21 -66.00 46.03 -50.90
N THR A 22 -65.75 47.01 -51.76
CA THR A 22 -66.46 48.30 -51.73
C THR A 22 -67.94 48.14 -52.09
N GLN A 23 -68.28 47.30 -53.07
CA GLN A 23 -69.69 46.96 -53.36
C GLN A 23 -70.38 46.19 -52.24
N ARG A 24 -69.65 45.42 -51.42
CA ARG A 24 -70.21 44.70 -50.25
C ARG A 24 -70.42 45.61 -49.04
N VAL A 25 -69.53 46.59 -48.83
CA VAL A 25 -69.67 47.61 -47.77
C VAL A 25 -70.81 48.58 -48.10
N MET A 26 -70.99 48.95 -49.37
CA MET A 26 -72.10 49.81 -49.82
C MET A 26 -73.49 49.18 -49.66
N ASN A 27 -73.59 47.85 -49.66
CA ASN A 27 -74.87 47.13 -49.61
C ASN A 27 -75.26 46.66 -48.19
N GLU A 28 -74.62 47.18 -47.12
CA GLU A 28 -74.88 46.83 -45.71
C GLU A 28 -74.97 45.31 -45.42
N LEU A 29 -74.33 44.47 -46.24
CA LEU A 29 -74.25 43.04 -46.00
C LEU A 29 -73.06 42.79 -45.07
N GLY A 30 -73.30 42.96 -43.77
CA GLY A 30 -72.35 42.61 -42.71
C GLY A 30 -71.82 41.19 -42.89
N LEU A 31 -70.50 41.02 -42.77
CA LEU A 31 -69.82 39.73 -42.85
C LEU A 31 -70.24 38.84 -41.67
N SER A 32 -71.29 38.04 -41.84
CA SER A 32 -71.74 37.03 -40.88
C SER A 32 -70.88 35.74 -40.91
N LYS A 33 -69.55 35.85 -41.05
CA LYS A 33 -68.66 34.69 -41.22
C LYS A 33 -67.65 34.43 -40.11
N TYR A 34 -67.64 35.24 -39.06
CA TYR A 34 -66.85 34.94 -37.87
C TYR A 34 -67.78 34.76 -36.68
N LYS A 35 -67.82 33.54 -36.12
CA LYS A 35 -68.47 33.30 -34.83
C LYS A 35 -67.76 34.17 -33.77
N PRO A 36 -68.49 34.81 -32.84
CA PRO A 36 -67.88 35.58 -31.77
C PRO A 36 -66.90 34.69 -31.00
N VAL A 37 -65.65 35.16 -30.86
CA VAL A 37 -64.62 34.45 -30.08
C VAL A 37 -65.07 34.47 -28.63
N GLN A 38 -65.38 33.30 -28.08
CA GLN A 38 -65.78 33.16 -26.68
C GLN A 38 -64.52 33.18 -25.81
N TYR A 39 -64.13 34.38 -25.38
CA TYR A 39 -62.92 34.61 -24.59
C TYR A 39 -62.94 33.85 -23.26
N GLU A 40 -64.12 33.62 -22.67
CA GLU A 40 -64.29 32.86 -21.44
C GLU A 40 -63.96 31.36 -21.62
N GLU A 41 -64.40 30.74 -22.72
CA GLU A 41 -64.06 29.35 -23.03
C GLU A 41 -62.56 29.18 -23.30
N LEU A 42 -61.95 30.16 -24.00
CA LEU A 42 -60.52 30.16 -24.25
C LEU A 42 -59.72 30.34 -22.96
N GLN A 43 -60.17 31.24 -22.07
CA GLN A 43 -59.55 31.44 -20.76
C GLN A 43 -59.67 30.18 -19.88
N ALA A 44 -60.84 29.55 -19.85
CA ALA A 44 -61.04 28.29 -19.14
C ALA A 44 -60.13 27.17 -19.69
N LEU A 45 -59.94 27.11 -21.01
CA LEU A 45 -59.04 26.14 -21.64
C LEU A 45 -57.57 26.42 -21.30
N VAL A 46 -57.15 27.70 -21.28
CA VAL A 46 -55.79 28.09 -20.89
C VAL A 46 -55.55 27.81 -19.41
N GLU A 47 -56.49 28.12 -18.53
CA GLU A 47 -56.41 27.82 -17.09
C GLU A 47 -56.40 26.31 -16.83
N ALA A 48 -57.24 25.53 -17.52
CA ALA A 48 -57.22 24.07 -17.45
C ALA A 48 -55.88 23.48 -17.94
N LYS A 49 -55.30 24.06 -19.00
CA LYS A 49 -53.95 23.68 -19.47
C LYS A 49 -52.87 24.07 -18.45
N ARG A 50 -52.97 25.25 -17.82
CA ARG A 50 -52.04 25.71 -16.78
C ARG A 50 -52.04 24.76 -15.57
N LEU A 51 -53.23 24.43 -15.05
CA LEU A 51 -53.38 23.48 -13.94
C LEU A 51 -52.90 22.07 -14.32
N SER A 52 -53.13 21.65 -15.56
CA SER A 52 -52.62 20.37 -16.08
C SER A 52 -51.08 20.36 -16.13
N THR A 53 -50.45 21.46 -16.57
CA THR A 53 -48.98 21.58 -16.57
C THR A 53 -48.40 21.62 -15.15
N GLU A 54 -49.02 22.34 -14.21
CA GLU A 54 -48.60 22.38 -12.80
C GLU A 54 -48.71 20.98 -12.15
N CYS A 55 -49.77 20.23 -12.45
CA CYS A 55 -49.93 18.85 -11.98
C CYS A 55 -48.86 17.91 -12.55
N ILE A 56 -48.50 18.05 -13.83
CA ILE A 56 -47.41 17.30 -14.45
C ILE A 56 -46.07 17.66 -13.81
N GLU A 57 -45.79 18.96 -13.61
CA GLU A 57 -44.57 19.43 -12.97
C GLU A 57 -44.43 18.88 -11.54
N HIS A 58 -45.49 18.94 -10.75
CA HIS A 58 -45.51 18.37 -9.41
C HIS A 58 -45.23 16.86 -9.41
N LYS A 59 -45.84 16.10 -10.33
CA LYS A 59 -45.56 14.66 -10.49
C LYS A 59 -44.11 14.39 -10.89
N VAL A 60 -43.54 15.22 -11.77
CA VAL A 60 -42.12 15.12 -12.15
C VAL A 60 -41.22 15.38 -10.95
N GLN A 61 -41.48 16.43 -10.17
CA GLN A 61 -40.71 16.74 -8.96
C GLN A 61 -40.80 15.63 -7.92
N GLN A 62 -41.99 15.06 -7.68
CA GLN A 62 -42.16 13.91 -6.80
C GLN A 62 -41.37 12.69 -7.27
N THR A 63 -41.41 12.40 -8.57
CA THR A 63 -40.67 11.27 -9.16
C THR A 63 -39.16 11.46 -9.02
N LEU A 64 -38.66 12.68 -9.23
CA LEU A 64 -37.24 13.02 -9.06
C LEU A 64 -36.77 12.82 -7.61
N ARG A 65 -37.57 13.27 -6.63
CA ARG A 65 -37.29 13.05 -5.20
C ARG A 65 -37.24 11.56 -4.85
N ALA A 66 -38.24 10.79 -5.29
CA ALA A 66 -38.27 9.34 -5.07
C ALA A 66 -37.08 8.61 -5.70
N VAL A 67 -36.64 9.04 -6.90
CA VAL A 67 -35.43 8.50 -7.55
C VAL A 67 -34.17 8.83 -6.76
N GLN A 68 -34.06 10.07 -6.24
CA GLN A 68 -32.93 10.49 -5.42
C GLN A 68 -32.84 9.71 -4.11
N GLU A 69 -33.96 9.57 -3.40
CA GLU A 69 -34.05 8.77 -2.16
C GLU A 69 -33.70 7.31 -2.41
N ARG A 70 -34.20 6.72 -3.51
CA ARG A 70 -33.85 5.35 -3.89
C ARG A 70 -32.36 5.20 -4.19
N LYS A 71 -31.74 6.18 -4.87
CA LYS A 71 -30.30 6.21 -5.14
C LYS A 71 -29.51 6.25 -3.83
N GLN A 72 -29.87 7.15 -2.91
CA GLN A 72 -29.22 7.27 -1.60
C GLN A 72 -29.38 5.98 -0.77
N THR A 73 -30.58 5.40 -0.74
CA THR A 73 -30.86 4.15 -0.01
C THR A 73 -30.03 2.99 -0.57
N CYS A 74 -29.92 2.88 -1.90
CA CYS A 74 -29.09 1.86 -2.54
C CYS A 74 -27.60 2.05 -2.21
N LEU A 75 -27.12 3.29 -2.23
CA LEU A 75 -25.74 3.65 -1.89
C LEU A 75 -25.40 3.33 -0.43
N LEU A 76 -26.28 3.70 0.51
CA LEU A 76 -26.14 3.36 1.93
C LEU A 76 -26.13 1.86 2.15
N ARG A 77 -26.95 1.09 1.42
CA ARG A 77 -26.94 -0.37 1.50
C ARG A 77 -25.60 -0.94 1.04
N GLN A 78 -25.00 -0.39 -0.01
CA GLN A 78 -23.67 -0.80 -0.47
C GLN A 78 -22.59 -0.48 0.58
N HIS A 79 -22.60 0.71 1.16
CA HIS A 79 -21.67 1.07 2.25
C HIS A 79 -21.81 0.17 3.48
N ARG A 80 -23.05 -0.11 3.91
CA ARG A 80 -23.30 -1.05 5.01
C ARG A 80 -22.71 -2.43 4.72
N GLN A 81 -22.88 -2.94 3.50
CA GLN A 81 -22.29 -4.22 3.11
C GLN A 81 -20.75 -4.19 3.18
N VAL A 82 -20.12 -3.11 2.73
CA VAL A 82 -18.66 -2.93 2.81
C VAL A 82 -18.22 -2.94 4.28
N TRP A 83 -18.85 -2.14 5.13
CA TRP A 83 -18.49 -2.05 6.55
C TRP A 83 -18.71 -3.34 7.31
N THR A 84 -19.80 -4.08 7.05
CA THR A 84 -20.02 -5.39 7.65
C THR A 84 -18.93 -6.39 7.24
N SER A 85 -18.54 -6.40 5.96
CA SER A 85 -17.45 -7.24 5.49
C SER A 85 -16.10 -6.85 6.09
N GLU A 86 -15.87 -5.55 6.26
CA GLU A 86 -14.63 -5.02 6.80
C GLU A 86 -14.52 -5.27 8.31
N ASN A 87 -15.61 -5.13 9.07
CA ASN A 87 -15.66 -5.48 10.49
C ASN A 87 -15.26 -6.94 10.69
N HIS A 88 -15.89 -7.86 9.95
CA HIS A 88 -15.55 -9.29 10.02
C HIS A 88 -14.09 -9.58 9.66
N ARG A 89 -13.52 -8.81 8.73
CA ARG A 89 -12.11 -8.93 8.37
C ARG A 89 -11.21 -8.45 9.50
N LEU A 90 -11.52 -7.29 10.09
CA LEU A 90 -10.77 -6.70 11.19
C LEU A 90 -10.83 -7.61 12.42
N ASP A 91 -11.97 -8.20 12.73
CA ASP A 91 -12.13 -9.18 13.81
C ASP A 91 -11.19 -10.37 13.63
N LYS A 92 -11.17 -10.96 12.42
CA LYS A 92 -10.23 -12.04 12.10
C LYS A 92 -8.76 -11.63 12.13
N ALA A 93 -8.45 -10.43 11.65
CA ALA A 93 -7.08 -9.92 11.66
C ALA A 93 -6.59 -9.67 13.09
N ARG A 94 -7.47 -9.16 13.95
CA ARG A 94 -7.24 -8.99 15.38
C ARG A 94 -7.00 -10.33 16.07
N GLU A 95 -7.90 -11.30 15.90
CA GLU A 95 -7.77 -12.64 16.50
C GLU A 95 -6.45 -13.30 16.10
N LYS A 96 -6.06 -13.17 14.82
CA LYS A 96 -4.78 -13.66 14.33
C LYS A 96 -3.60 -12.95 15.00
N ALA A 97 -3.61 -11.61 15.04
CA ALA A 97 -2.52 -10.85 15.64
C ALA A 97 -2.36 -11.14 17.13
N GLU A 98 -3.47 -11.23 17.88
CA GLU A 98 -3.48 -11.61 19.30
C GLU A 98 -2.89 -13.03 19.47
N THR A 99 -3.27 -13.98 18.62
CA THR A 99 -2.72 -15.35 18.63
C THR A 99 -1.22 -15.38 18.29
N ASP A 100 -0.79 -14.61 17.29
CA ASP A 100 0.60 -14.54 16.86
C ASP A 100 1.48 -13.97 17.99
N VAL A 101 1.04 -12.90 18.68
CA VAL A 101 1.74 -12.32 19.84
C VAL A 101 1.84 -13.32 20.98
N ARG A 102 0.72 -13.96 21.38
CA ARG A 102 0.74 -15.00 22.42
C ARG A 102 1.70 -16.14 22.06
N SER A 103 1.66 -16.59 20.81
CA SER A 103 2.54 -17.67 20.33
C SER A 103 4.01 -17.28 20.38
N PHE A 104 4.33 -16.01 20.07
CA PHE A 104 5.68 -15.47 20.16
C PHE A 104 6.16 -15.43 21.61
N LEU A 105 5.36 -14.86 22.52
CA LEU A 105 5.69 -14.79 23.95
C LEU A 105 5.93 -16.19 24.55
N VAL A 106 5.05 -17.16 24.24
CA VAL A 106 5.20 -18.56 24.69
C VAL A 106 6.45 -19.20 24.10
N ARG A 107 6.72 -19.01 22.80
CA ARG A 107 7.89 -19.59 22.12
C ARG A 107 9.18 -19.04 22.71
N SER A 108 9.31 -17.72 22.80
CA SER A 108 10.50 -17.06 23.34
C SER A 108 10.74 -17.43 24.81
N ARG A 109 9.70 -17.60 25.62
CA ARG A 109 9.81 -18.14 26.99
C ARG A 109 10.39 -19.55 27.03
N LEU A 110 10.12 -20.38 26.02
CA LEU A 110 10.64 -21.76 25.93
C LEU A 110 12.06 -21.80 25.36
N GLU A 111 12.40 -20.89 24.45
CA GLU A 111 13.72 -20.80 23.80
C GLU A 111 14.80 -20.24 24.76
N HIS A 112 14.46 -19.26 25.60
CA HIS A 112 15.38 -18.68 26.58
C HIS A 112 15.48 -19.46 27.90
N ARG A 113 15.46 -20.80 27.83
CA ARG A 113 15.46 -21.69 29.02
C ARG A 113 16.67 -21.50 29.95
N GLU A 114 17.79 -21.00 29.44
CA GLU A 114 19.04 -20.80 30.19
C GLU A 114 19.28 -19.34 30.64
N ASP A 115 18.54 -18.38 30.11
CA ASP A 115 18.68 -16.95 30.42
C ASP A 115 17.51 -16.49 31.31
N GLY A 116 17.74 -16.56 32.63
CA GLY A 116 16.71 -16.36 33.65
C GLY A 116 15.99 -15.02 33.55
N ASP A 117 16.73 -13.94 33.30
CA ASP A 117 16.18 -12.58 33.22
C ASP A 117 15.24 -12.42 32.00
N ALA A 118 15.62 -12.96 30.84
CA ALA A 118 14.79 -12.92 29.64
C ALA A 118 13.51 -13.75 29.80
N ARG A 119 13.58 -14.88 30.49
CA ARG A 119 12.43 -15.74 30.77
C ARG A 119 11.43 -15.08 31.74
N ASP A 120 11.93 -14.39 32.75
CA ASP A 120 11.10 -13.70 33.73
C ASP A 120 10.38 -12.52 33.08
N VAL A 121 11.06 -11.71 32.26
CA VAL A 121 10.44 -10.63 31.47
C VAL A 121 9.33 -11.16 30.54
N MET A 122 9.58 -12.25 29.82
CA MET A 122 8.55 -12.83 28.93
C MET A 122 7.37 -13.44 29.70
N SER A 123 7.56 -13.82 30.96
CA SER A 123 6.47 -14.29 31.84
C SER A 123 5.65 -13.11 32.36
N GLU A 124 6.30 -12.02 32.78
CA GLU A 124 5.63 -10.77 33.17
C GLU A 124 4.77 -10.20 32.02
N LEU A 125 5.27 -10.25 30.78
CA LEU A 125 4.52 -9.81 29.60
C LEU A 125 3.29 -10.68 29.32
N LEU A 126 3.35 -11.98 29.58
CA LEU A 126 2.20 -12.89 29.46
C LEU A 126 1.14 -12.61 30.53
N ASP A 127 1.57 -12.38 31.77
CA ASP A 127 0.67 -12.04 32.87
C ASP A 127 -0.02 -10.69 32.62
N TYR A 128 0.73 -9.71 32.08
CA TYR A 128 0.18 -8.43 31.66
C TYR A 128 -0.83 -8.56 30.51
N GLU A 129 -0.57 -9.43 29.53
CA GLU A 129 -1.50 -9.70 28.42
C GLU A 129 -2.84 -10.28 28.90
N LEU A 130 -2.79 -11.23 29.85
CA LEU A 130 -3.99 -11.78 30.48
C LEU A 130 -4.77 -10.70 31.24
N HIS A 131 -4.06 -9.85 32.00
CA HIS A 131 -4.69 -8.76 32.74
C HIS A 131 -5.40 -7.78 31.80
N LEU A 132 -4.76 -7.40 30.67
CA LEU A 132 -5.39 -6.56 29.66
C LEU A 132 -6.63 -7.21 29.03
N GLU A 133 -6.66 -8.53 28.86
CA GLU A 133 -7.85 -9.24 28.37
C GLU A 133 -9.02 -9.12 29.35
N GLU A 134 -8.76 -9.31 30.64
CA GLU A 134 -9.75 -9.13 31.71
C GLU A 134 -10.28 -7.69 31.78
N GLU A 135 -9.38 -6.70 31.72
CA GLU A 135 -9.76 -5.27 31.73
C GLU A 135 -10.60 -4.90 30.51
N ARG A 136 -10.25 -5.39 29.31
CA ARG A 136 -11.02 -5.16 28.08
C ARG A 136 -12.42 -5.77 28.17
N ASP A 137 -12.54 -6.97 28.73
CA ASP A 137 -13.84 -7.64 28.91
C ASP A 137 -14.71 -6.95 29.97
N ALA A 138 -14.09 -6.47 31.06
CA ALA A 138 -14.77 -5.64 32.06
C ALA A 138 -15.24 -4.32 31.45
N PHE A 139 -14.38 -3.63 30.69
CA PHE A 139 -14.70 -2.39 29.99
C PHE A 139 -15.83 -2.59 28.98
N ARG A 140 -15.78 -3.65 28.16
CA ARG A 140 -16.84 -3.99 27.20
C ARG A 140 -18.16 -4.23 27.91
N SER A 141 -18.13 -4.98 29.01
CA SER A 141 -19.32 -5.26 29.81
C SER A 141 -19.92 -4.00 30.44
N ALA A 142 -19.08 -3.06 30.89
CA ALA A 142 -19.53 -1.81 31.48
C ALA A 142 -20.07 -0.79 30.47
N THR A 143 -19.55 -0.78 29.24
CA THR A 143 -19.84 0.29 28.25
C THR A 143 -20.77 -0.14 27.12
N VAL A 144 -20.62 -1.34 26.60
CA VAL A 144 -21.37 -1.82 25.42
C VAL A 144 -22.68 -2.49 25.83
N LEU A 145 -22.66 -3.28 26.90
CA LEU A 145 -23.83 -4.04 27.35
C LEU A 145 -25.03 -3.14 27.69
N PRO A 146 -24.89 -2.01 28.41
CA PRO A 146 -26.03 -1.14 28.72
C PRO A 146 -26.70 -0.56 27.46
N VAL A 147 -25.92 -0.32 26.41
CA VAL A 147 -26.39 0.23 25.13
C VAL A 147 -27.15 -0.83 24.35
N CYS A 148 -26.64 -2.08 24.36
CA CYS A 148 -27.33 -3.23 23.79
C CYS A 148 -28.67 -3.48 24.51
N GLN A 149 -28.67 -3.44 25.84
CA GLN A 149 -29.89 -3.59 26.65
C GLN A 149 -30.90 -2.49 26.35
N LEU A 150 -30.48 -1.22 26.33
CA LEU A 150 -31.36 -0.10 25.99
C LEU A 150 -31.97 -0.28 24.59
N LYS A 151 -31.17 -0.72 23.61
CA LYS A 151 -31.66 -0.99 22.26
C LYS A 151 -32.71 -2.10 22.25
N GLU A 152 -32.45 -3.21 22.93
CA GLU A 152 -33.38 -4.35 23.02
C GLU A 152 -34.68 -3.96 23.70
N ASP A 153 -34.61 -3.19 24.79
CA ASP A 153 -35.76 -2.64 25.51
C ASP A 153 -36.61 -1.75 24.59
N LEU A 154 -35.97 -0.84 23.85
CA LEU A 154 -36.66 0.03 22.89
C LEU A 154 -37.34 -0.78 21.78
N GLN A 155 -36.66 -1.80 21.24
CA GLN A 155 -37.23 -2.68 20.21
C GLN A 155 -38.42 -3.47 20.72
N TRP A 156 -38.34 -3.99 21.96
CA TRP A 156 -39.43 -4.69 22.61
C TRP A 156 -40.64 -3.78 22.84
N ARG A 157 -40.43 -2.54 23.30
CA ARG A 157 -41.52 -1.55 23.50
C ARG A 157 -42.17 -1.14 22.18
N MET A 158 -41.40 -1.02 21.10
CA MET A 158 -41.94 -0.71 19.76
C MET A 158 -42.78 -1.86 19.17
N THR A 159 -42.46 -3.11 19.50
CA THR A 159 -43.13 -4.30 18.96
C THR A 159 -44.32 -4.77 19.82
N SER A 160 -44.32 -4.45 21.12
CA SER A 160 -45.33 -4.92 22.08
C SER A 160 -46.67 -4.14 22.07
N GLY A 161 -46.84 -3.18 21.15
CA GLY A 161 -48.07 -2.38 21.03
C GLY A 161 -48.22 -1.31 22.12
N PRO A 162 -49.08 -0.29 21.93
CA PRO A 162 -49.10 0.89 22.79
C PRO A 162 -49.68 0.60 24.18
N PRO A 163 -49.00 0.97 25.28
CA PRO A 163 -49.58 0.97 26.63
C PRO A 163 -50.56 2.14 26.83
N ALA A 164 -51.46 1.97 27.81
CA ALA A 164 -52.61 2.83 28.09
C ALA A 164 -52.25 4.26 28.58
N ALA A 165 -53.16 5.21 28.31
CA ALA A 165 -53.45 6.54 28.90
C ALA A 165 -52.35 7.51 29.42
N ASN A 166 -51.16 7.08 29.87
CA ASN A 166 -50.10 7.93 30.44
C ASN A 166 -48.85 8.06 29.54
N GLN A 167 -49.06 8.00 28.23
CA GLN A 167 -48.00 7.87 27.21
C GLN A 167 -46.97 9.01 27.23
N HIS A 168 -47.37 10.25 27.53
CA HIS A 168 -46.48 11.38 27.32
C HIS A 168 -45.32 11.43 28.33
N ALA A 169 -45.59 11.08 29.60
CA ALA A 169 -44.58 11.04 30.65
C ALA A 169 -43.61 9.86 30.49
N GLU A 170 -44.12 8.68 30.12
CA GLU A 170 -43.29 7.49 29.86
C GLU A 170 -42.36 7.68 28.66
N TRP A 171 -42.82 8.32 27.57
CA TRP A 171 -41.97 8.64 26.42
C TRP A 171 -40.92 9.69 26.75
N GLU A 172 -41.24 10.65 27.62
CA GLU A 172 -40.31 11.68 28.06
C GLU A 172 -39.20 11.10 28.95
N GLU A 173 -39.53 10.17 29.86
CA GLU A 173 -38.53 9.41 30.64
C GLU A 173 -37.62 8.56 29.75
N ILE A 174 -38.17 7.88 28.74
CA ILE A 174 -37.38 7.09 27.78
C ILE A 174 -36.43 7.99 26.98
N LEU A 175 -36.92 9.14 26.52
CA LEU A 175 -36.09 10.11 25.79
C LEU A 175 -34.96 10.64 26.68
N GLN A 176 -35.24 10.95 27.95
CA GLN A 176 -34.23 11.36 28.93
C GLN A 176 -33.19 10.26 29.15
N GLN A 177 -33.60 8.99 29.26
CA GLN A 177 -32.68 7.86 29.39
C GLN A 177 -31.79 7.69 28.15
N VAL A 178 -32.35 7.87 26.95
CA VAL A 178 -31.57 7.82 25.69
C VAL A 178 -30.58 8.98 25.60
N VAL A 179 -30.98 10.18 26.00
CA VAL A 179 -30.09 11.36 26.03
C VAL A 179 -28.97 11.14 27.04
N PHE A 180 -29.28 10.68 28.25
CA PHE A 180 -28.30 10.38 29.29
C PHE A 180 -27.26 9.35 28.83
N VAL A 181 -27.70 8.23 28.23
CA VAL A 181 -26.77 7.21 27.71
C VAL A 181 -25.92 7.76 26.57
N LYS A 182 -26.48 8.62 25.71
CA LYS A 182 -25.69 9.29 24.65
C LYS A 182 -24.63 10.23 25.23
N GLU A 183 -24.98 11.02 26.23
CA GLU A 183 -24.05 11.92 26.91
C GLU A 183 -22.95 11.11 27.59
N GLN A 184 -23.29 10.04 28.31
CA GLN A 184 -22.32 9.13 28.91
C GLN A 184 -21.38 8.52 27.88
N GLN A 185 -21.91 8.05 26.75
CA GLN A 185 -21.08 7.52 25.66
C GLN A 185 -20.17 8.59 25.06
N GLN A 186 -20.67 9.82 24.88
CA GLN A 186 -19.86 10.91 24.36
C GLN A 186 -18.71 11.23 25.31
N THR A 187 -18.98 11.39 26.61
CA THR A 187 -17.94 11.63 27.61
C THR A 187 -16.90 10.51 27.63
N LEU A 188 -17.33 9.24 27.55
CA LEU A 188 -16.41 8.10 27.48
C LEU A 188 -15.54 8.15 26.21
N MET A 189 -16.14 8.47 25.05
CA MET A 189 -15.41 8.63 23.80
C MET A 189 -14.38 9.76 23.89
N ASP A 190 -14.77 10.91 24.44
CA ASP A 190 -13.88 12.06 24.62
C ASP A 190 -12.69 11.68 25.52
N THR A 191 -12.93 10.99 26.64
CA THR A 191 -11.86 10.52 27.53
C THR A 191 -10.93 9.50 26.86
N LEU A 192 -11.48 8.57 26.07
CA LEU A 192 -10.67 7.60 25.33
C LEU A 192 -9.85 8.26 24.22
N GLU A 193 -10.38 9.29 23.58
CA GLU A 193 -9.65 10.08 22.58
C GLU A 193 -8.48 10.83 23.23
N GLU A 194 -8.68 11.41 24.41
CA GLU A 194 -7.62 12.05 25.19
C GLU A 194 -6.55 11.05 25.64
N GLU A 195 -6.93 9.93 26.27
CA GLU A 195 -5.99 8.87 26.68
C GLU A 195 -5.24 8.30 25.48
N GLY A 196 -5.94 8.02 24.38
CA GLY A 196 -5.35 7.54 23.14
C GLY A 196 -4.34 8.52 22.55
N PHE A 197 -4.65 9.82 22.59
CA PHE A 197 -3.74 10.88 22.15
C PHE A 197 -2.48 10.95 23.03
N SER A 198 -2.64 10.90 24.36
CA SER A 198 -1.52 10.88 25.31
C SER A 198 -0.61 9.67 25.09
N LEU A 199 -1.19 8.46 24.97
CA LEU A 199 -0.43 7.25 24.68
C LEU A 199 0.32 7.33 23.34
N GLN A 200 -0.32 7.87 22.30
CA GLN A 200 0.34 8.05 21.01
C GLN A 200 1.49 9.06 21.09
N GLN A 201 1.36 10.11 21.89
CA GLN A 201 2.43 11.07 22.13
C GLN A 201 3.60 10.42 22.88
N GLU A 202 3.33 9.61 23.91
CA GLU A 202 4.36 8.86 24.64
C GLU A 202 5.10 7.90 23.72
N LEU A 203 4.37 7.07 22.95
CA LEU A 203 4.94 6.14 21.97
C LEU A 203 5.81 6.86 20.92
N SER A 204 5.36 8.02 20.45
CA SER A 204 6.11 8.84 19.51
C SER A 204 7.38 9.43 20.14
N ALA A 205 7.33 9.81 21.42
CA ALA A 205 8.48 10.33 22.16
C ALA A 205 9.60 9.30 22.34
N TYR A 206 9.26 8.01 22.41
CA TYR A 206 10.27 6.94 22.43
C TYR A 206 11.02 6.79 21.09
N GLY A 207 10.51 7.36 19.99
CA GLY A 207 11.21 7.41 18.71
C GLY A 207 11.49 6.05 18.06
N LEU A 208 10.89 4.97 18.57
CA LEU A 208 11.13 3.59 18.13
C LEU A 208 10.93 3.42 16.62
N GLN A 209 9.88 4.03 16.06
CA GLN A 209 9.58 3.93 14.63
C GLN A 209 10.66 4.56 13.76
N ALA A 210 11.12 5.77 14.09
CA ALA A 210 12.22 6.42 13.37
C ALA A 210 13.53 5.64 13.53
N SER A 211 13.77 5.05 14.70
CA SER A 211 14.97 4.24 14.95
C SER A 211 14.99 2.95 14.12
N LEU A 212 13.86 2.25 14.00
CA LEU A 212 13.74 1.00 13.25
C LEU A 212 13.85 1.23 11.73
N ASP A 213 13.16 2.26 11.23
CA ASP A 213 13.21 2.63 9.80
C ASP A 213 14.62 3.08 9.40
N THR A 214 15.31 3.84 10.26
CA THR A 214 16.68 4.34 9.98
C THR A 214 17.75 3.26 10.16
N ALA A 215 17.64 2.43 11.20
CA ALA A 215 18.64 1.39 11.49
C ALA A 215 18.72 0.33 10.37
N ALA A 216 17.57 -0.13 9.87
CA ALA A 216 17.52 -1.11 8.78
C ALA A 216 18.16 -0.57 7.49
N VAL A 217 17.92 0.70 7.16
CA VAL A 217 18.49 1.35 5.97
C VAL A 217 19.98 1.67 6.14
N GLN A 218 20.40 2.15 7.32
CA GLN A 218 21.81 2.46 7.60
C GLN A 218 22.71 1.22 7.64
N GLU A 219 22.21 0.10 8.16
CA GLU A 219 22.96 -1.16 8.20
C GLU A 219 23.31 -1.62 6.77
N HIS A 220 22.34 -1.54 5.85
CA HIS A 220 22.55 -1.92 4.45
C HIS A 220 23.40 -0.89 3.69
N ALA A 221 23.18 0.41 3.92
CA ALA A 221 23.98 1.48 3.30
C ALA A 221 25.45 1.46 3.72
N GLY A 222 25.75 1.14 4.98
CA GLY A 222 27.13 1.02 5.47
C GLY A 222 27.86 -0.22 4.96
N ALA A 223 27.13 -1.26 4.60
CA ALA A 223 27.68 -2.50 4.04
C ALA A 223 27.83 -2.45 2.50
N LEU A 224 27.03 -1.62 1.83
CA LEU A 224 27.10 -1.36 0.38
C LEU A 224 28.48 -0.93 -0.10
N MET A 225 29.33 -0.33 0.73
CA MET A 225 30.63 0.20 0.30
C MET A 225 31.84 -0.66 0.69
N LYS A 226 31.64 -1.81 1.33
CA LYS A 226 32.74 -2.60 1.90
C LYS A 226 33.03 -3.84 1.07
N VAL A 227 34.28 -3.91 0.59
CA VAL A 227 34.85 -5.16 0.09
C VAL A 227 35.01 -6.12 1.28
N PRO A 228 34.55 -7.39 1.18
CA PRO A 228 34.69 -8.36 2.25
C PRO A 228 36.15 -8.51 2.69
N GLN A 229 36.39 -8.52 4.00
CA GLN A 229 37.74 -8.66 4.56
C GLN A 229 38.37 -9.97 4.15
N GLU A 230 37.55 -11.02 4.00
CA GLU A 230 37.93 -12.36 3.57
C GLU A 230 38.63 -12.34 2.19
N VAL A 231 38.21 -11.46 1.28
CA VAL A 231 38.82 -11.28 -0.04
C VAL A 231 40.07 -10.40 0.04
N LEU A 232 40.07 -9.40 0.93
CA LEU A 232 41.22 -8.50 1.14
C LEU A 232 42.41 -9.21 1.79
N THR A 233 42.16 -10.08 2.77
CA THR A 233 43.20 -10.82 3.50
C THR A 233 43.56 -12.15 2.84
N ALA A 234 42.88 -12.55 1.76
CA ALA A 234 43.21 -13.77 1.06
C ALA A 234 44.63 -13.74 0.47
N ASP A 235 45.42 -14.76 0.80
CA ASP A 235 46.72 -15.06 0.21
C ASP A 235 46.53 -15.63 -1.19
N CYS A 236 46.36 -14.73 -2.17
CA CYS A 236 46.24 -15.09 -3.58
C CYS A 236 47.59 -14.93 -4.29
N PRO A 237 48.09 -15.98 -4.97
CA PRO A 237 49.34 -15.91 -5.74
C PRO A 237 49.22 -15.08 -7.02
N TYR A 238 48.00 -14.82 -7.50
CA TYR A 238 47.73 -14.02 -8.70
C TYR A 238 47.11 -12.67 -8.33
N THR A 239 47.92 -11.61 -8.34
CA THR A 239 47.51 -10.26 -7.97
C THR A 239 46.41 -9.70 -8.90
N ASP A 240 46.50 -9.97 -10.20
CA ASP A 240 45.52 -9.49 -11.19
C ASP A 240 44.11 -10.05 -10.95
N LEU A 241 44.03 -11.32 -10.53
CA LEU A 241 42.78 -11.98 -10.15
C LEU A 241 42.17 -11.32 -8.91
N LYS A 242 43.00 -11.05 -7.89
CA LYS A 242 42.56 -10.36 -6.66
C LYS A 242 42.03 -8.95 -6.97
N MET A 243 42.73 -8.20 -7.83
CA MET A 243 42.28 -6.87 -8.27
C MET A 243 40.98 -6.93 -9.08
N SER A 244 40.82 -7.95 -9.92
CA SER A 244 39.58 -8.19 -10.66
C SER A 244 38.39 -8.44 -9.72
N LEU A 245 38.56 -9.28 -8.70
CA LEU A 245 37.51 -9.51 -7.69
C LEU A 245 37.16 -8.25 -6.91
N ILE A 246 38.15 -7.48 -6.47
CA ILE A 246 37.93 -6.18 -5.81
C ILE A 246 37.15 -5.22 -6.72
N SER A 247 37.50 -5.15 -8.00
CA SER A 247 36.78 -4.31 -8.97
C SER A 247 35.34 -4.77 -9.20
N ALA A 248 35.07 -6.08 -9.13
CA ALA A 248 33.71 -6.63 -9.25
C ALA A 248 32.83 -6.23 -8.06
N PHE A 249 33.37 -6.25 -6.83
CA PHE A 249 32.66 -5.75 -5.65
C PHE A 249 32.36 -4.26 -5.74
N HIS A 250 33.32 -3.44 -6.16
CA HIS A 250 33.07 -2.01 -6.38
C HIS A 250 32.02 -1.78 -7.47
N SER A 251 32.10 -2.49 -8.60
CA SER A 251 31.12 -2.36 -9.68
C SER A 251 29.70 -2.75 -9.25
N LEU A 252 29.55 -3.80 -8.43
CA LEU A 252 28.27 -4.19 -7.86
C LEU A 252 27.71 -3.10 -6.93
N SER A 253 28.58 -2.58 -6.06
CA SER A 253 28.26 -1.53 -5.10
C SER A 253 27.83 -0.24 -5.80
N ASP A 254 28.57 0.18 -6.83
CA ASP A 254 28.26 1.37 -7.63
C ASP A 254 26.92 1.24 -8.35
N LYS A 255 26.65 0.07 -8.94
CA LYS A 255 25.36 -0.21 -9.62
C LYS A 255 24.18 -0.03 -8.67
N TYR A 256 24.25 -0.62 -7.48
CA TYR A 256 23.16 -0.54 -6.51
C TYR A 256 23.06 0.85 -5.87
N THR A 257 24.18 1.51 -5.62
CA THR A 257 24.21 2.90 -5.12
C THR A 257 23.54 3.85 -6.12
N GLN A 258 23.88 3.78 -7.41
CA GLN A 258 23.24 4.61 -8.44
C GLN A 258 21.73 4.37 -8.56
N GLN A 259 21.30 3.11 -8.41
CA GLN A 259 19.88 2.76 -8.42
C GLN A 259 19.16 3.29 -7.19
N LEU A 260 19.78 3.19 -6.01
CA LEU A 260 19.26 3.75 -4.77
C LEU A 260 19.20 5.26 -4.83
N ASP A 261 20.24 5.94 -5.32
CA ASP A 261 20.23 7.40 -5.52
C ASP A 261 19.09 7.82 -6.43
N THR A 262 18.81 7.06 -7.49
CA THR A 262 17.67 7.34 -8.38
C THR A 262 16.33 7.23 -7.64
N VAL A 263 16.19 6.28 -6.71
CA VAL A 263 14.98 6.12 -5.88
C VAL A 263 14.90 7.22 -4.82
N HIS A 264 15.99 7.50 -4.12
CA HIS A 264 16.10 8.56 -3.12
C HIS A 264 15.81 9.94 -3.71
N ASN A 265 16.38 10.26 -4.87
CA ASN A 265 16.10 11.52 -5.58
C ASN A 265 14.63 11.64 -6.00
N ARG A 266 13.92 10.52 -6.21
CA ARG A 266 12.47 10.53 -6.50
C ARG A 266 11.63 10.68 -5.23
N LEU A 267 12.09 10.12 -4.12
CA LEU A 267 11.49 10.33 -2.79
C LEU A 267 11.79 11.73 -2.25
N GLN A 268 12.86 12.37 -2.72
CA GLN A 268 13.26 13.70 -2.30
C GLN A 268 12.19 14.72 -2.70
N GLY A 269 11.54 15.32 -1.69
CA GLY A 269 10.42 16.25 -1.87
C GLY A 269 9.04 15.62 -1.73
N MET A 270 8.95 14.30 -1.55
CA MET A 270 7.74 13.62 -1.10
C MET A 270 7.91 13.24 0.37
N ASP A 271 7.12 13.85 1.23
CA ASP A 271 6.98 13.41 2.61
C ASP A 271 6.11 12.15 2.69
N ARG A 272 6.21 11.45 3.83
CA ARG A 272 5.37 10.28 4.15
C ARG A 272 3.88 10.56 4.00
N ASN A 273 3.46 11.82 4.19
CA ASN A 273 2.06 12.23 4.13
C ASN A 273 1.67 12.90 2.79
N CYS A 274 2.57 12.97 1.80
CA CYS A 274 2.36 13.59 0.48
C CYS A 274 1.83 15.05 0.53
N GLY A 275 2.27 15.86 1.49
CA GLY A 275 1.96 17.27 1.67
C GLY A 275 0.67 17.52 2.42
N TRP A 276 0.01 16.46 2.91
CA TRP A 276 -1.22 16.53 3.68
C TRP A 276 -0.92 16.54 5.18
N SER A 277 -1.88 17.03 5.96
CA SER A 277 -1.84 16.86 7.41
C SER A 277 -1.83 15.36 7.75
N GLU A 278 -1.15 14.98 8.83
CA GLU A 278 -1.10 13.58 9.25
C GLU A 278 -2.50 13.02 9.50
N GLN A 279 -3.37 13.81 10.14
CA GLN A 279 -4.75 13.42 10.42
C GLN A 279 -5.56 13.19 9.14
N ASP A 280 -5.49 14.08 8.15
CA ASP A 280 -6.22 13.92 6.89
C ASP A 280 -5.65 12.78 6.05
N HIS A 281 -4.32 12.60 6.06
CA HIS A 281 -3.66 11.48 5.42
C HIS A 281 -4.11 10.14 6.03
N LEU A 282 -4.14 10.04 7.36
CA LEU A 282 -4.62 8.84 8.06
C LEU A 282 -6.09 8.56 7.77
N ARG A 283 -6.95 9.58 7.81
CA ARG A 283 -8.37 9.45 7.43
C ARG A 283 -8.53 8.96 5.99
N PHE A 284 -7.72 9.48 5.07
CA PHE A 284 -7.69 9.04 3.68
C PHE A 284 -7.27 7.57 3.57
N LEU A 285 -6.14 7.18 4.18
CA LEU A 285 -5.65 5.80 4.15
C LEU A 285 -6.65 4.83 4.76
N HIS A 286 -7.18 5.17 5.93
CA HIS A 286 -8.18 4.37 6.62
C HIS A 286 -9.39 4.16 5.72
N THR A 287 -9.95 5.23 5.15
CA THR A 287 -11.10 5.16 4.24
C THR A 287 -10.78 4.28 3.03
N VAL A 288 -9.68 4.54 2.31
CA VAL A 288 -9.32 3.77 1.10
C VAL A 288 -9.11 2.29 1.41
N SER A 289 -8.54 1.96 2.58
CA SER A 289 -8.28 0.57 2.98
C SER A 289 -9.55 -0.26 3.19
N GLN A 290 -10.66 0.37 3.60
CA GLN A 290 -11.95 -0.30 3.81
C GLN A 290 -12.59 -0.74 2.49
N TYR A 291 -12.36 0.02 1.40
CA TYR A 291 -12.96 -0.26 0.09
C TYR A 291 -11.98 -1.09 -0.74
N ARG A 292 -12.26 -2.38 -0.88
CA ARG A 292 -11.42 -3.31 -1.65
C ARG A 292 -11.68 -3.26 -3.17
N PRO A 293 -10.67 -3.48 -4.02
CA PRO A 293 -10.83 -3.44 -5.49
C PRO A 293 -11.85 -4.44 -6.08
N GLN A 294 -12.15 -5.52 -5.36
CA GLN A 294 -13.10 -6.55 -5.78
C GLN A 294 -14.58 -6.09 -5.70
N LEU A 295 -14.85 -4.92 -5.10
CA LEU A 295 -16.19 -4.36 -4.99
C LEU A 295 -16.68 -3.82 -6.33
N ARG A 296 -17.95 -4.11 -6.66
CA ARG A 296 -18.61 -3.48 -7.80
C ARG A 296 -18.74 -1.98 -7.53
N ASN A 297 -18.31 -1.15 -8.49
CA ASN A 297 -18.25 0.31 -8.32
C ASN A 297 -17.36 0.77 -7.14
N HIS A 298 -16.27 0.04 -6.86
CA HIS A 298 -15.27 0.37 -5.84
C HIS A 298 -14.89 1.85 -5.81
N ARG A 299 -14.47 2.39 -6.96
CA ARG A 299 -13.99 3.78 -7.05
C ARG A 299 -15.08 4.80 -6.72
N GLY A 300 -16.31 4.54 -7.17
CA GLY A 300 -17.45 5.43 -6.90
C GLY A 300 -17.84 5.41 -5.42
N LEU A 301 -17.85 4.25 -4.79
CA LEU A 301 -18.14 4.11 -3.36
C LEU A 301 -17.03 4.73 -2.49
N CYS A 302 -15.78 4.44 -2.80
CA CYS A 302 -14.64 4.99 -2.07
C CYS A 302 -14.61 6.53 -2.17
N LEU A 303 -14.78 7.09 -3.38
CA LEU A 303 -14.85 8.54 -3.55
C LEU A 303 -16.06 9.16 -2.84
N ASP A 304 -17.23 8.51 -2.86
CA ASP A 304 -18.40 8.98 -2.11
C ASP A 304 -18.11 9.03 -0.60
N MET A 305 -17.42 8.04 -0.05
CA MET A 305 -17.05 8.05 1.36
C MET A 305 -15.96 9.07 1.69
N LEU A 306 -14.95 9.19 0.83
CA LEU A 306 -13.90 10.20 0.97
C LEU A 306 -14.50 11.60 1.00
N HIS A 307 -15.48 11.91 0.15
CA HIS A 307 -16.18 13.20 0.17
C HIS A 307 -16.97 13.47 1.45
N ARG A 308 -17.40 12.42 2.17
CA ARG A 308 -18.10 12.56 3.45
C ARG A 308 -17.13 12.77 4.62
N VAL A 309 -16.00 12.06 4.60
CA VAL A 309 -14.98 12.14 5.66
C VAL A 309 -14.09 13.38 5.51
N LEU A 310 -13.85 13.79 4.26
CA LEU A 310 -12.96 14.87 3.86
C LEU A 310 -13.69 15.86 2.93
N PRO A 311 -14.70 16.58 3.44
CA PRO A 311 -15.55 17.46 2.62
C PRO A 311 -14.83 18.69 2.06
N HIS A 312 -13.67 19.05 2.63
CA HIS A 312 -12.86 20.20 2.25
C HIS A 312 -11.99 19.96 1.02
N TYR A 313 -11.82 18.72 0.57
CA TYR A 313 -11.00 18.39 -0.60
C TYR A 313 -11.84 18.13 -1.84
N SER A 314 -11.38 18.65 -2.97
CA SER A 314 -11.98 18.38 -4.27
C SER A 314 -11.71 16.94 -4.75
N THR A 315 -12.53 16.48 -5.68
CA THR A 315 -12.30 15.17 -6.32
C THR A 315 -10.93 15.11 -7.01
N ALA A 316 -10.46 16.23 -7.57
CA ALA A 316 -9.16 16.29 -8.24
C ALA A 316 -8.01 16.12 -7.24
N GLU A 317 -8.08 16.80 -6.09
CA GLU A 317 -7.08 16.70 -5.02
C GLU A 317 -7.03 15.30 -4.42
N LEU A 318 -8.17 14.69 -4.12
CA LEU A 318 -8.24 13.30 -3.61
C LEU A 318 -7.60 12.30 -4.58
N ASN A 319 -7.87 12.44 -5.88
CA ASN A 319 -7.26 11.56 -6.88
C ASN A 319 -5.76 11.84 -7.06
N SER A 320 -5.33 13.10 -6.97
CA SER A 320 -3.92 13.48 -7.05
C SER A 320 -3.14 12.90 -5.87
N HIS A 321 -3.67 13.06 -4.66
CA HIS A 321 -3.11 12.51 -3.43
C HIS A 321 -2.97 11.00 -3.48
N GLY A 322 -4.04 10.29 -3.91
CA GLY A 322 -3.98 8.84 -4.08
C GLY A 322 -2.86 8.38 -5.02
N ARG A 323 -2.64 9.11 -6.14
CA ARG A 323 -1.52 8.81 -7.05
C ARG A 323 -0.17 9.10 -6.41
N SER A 324 -0.01 10.24 -5.73
CA SER A 324 1.22 10.57 -5.01
C SER A 324 1.55 9.50 -3.97
N TRP A 325 0.55 9.03 -3.23
CA TRP A 325 0.71 7.96 -2.26
C TRP A 325 1.09 6.62 -2.90
N ASP A 326 0.43 6.22 -3.99
CA ASP A 326 0.79 5.01 -4.74
C ASP A 326 2.25 5.08 -5.23
N TRP A 327 2.68 6.25 -5.73
CA TRP A 327 4.06 6.50 -6.14
C TRP A 327 5.05 6.44 -4.97
N TYR A 328 4.72 7.05 -3.84
CA TYR A 328 5.53 7.01 -2.62
C TYR A 328 5.71 5.56 -2.16
N ARG A 329 4.62 4.81 -1.97
CA ARG A 329 4.65 3.40 -1.58
C ARG A 329 5.46 2.54 -2.53
N PHE A 330 5.26 2.72 -3.84
CA PHE A 330 6.03 1.98 -4.84
C PHE A 330 7.52 2.27 -4.73
N SER A 331 7.90 3.51 -4.46
CA SER A 331 9.30 3.93 -4.37
C SER A 331 9.98 3.39 -3.10
N VAL A 332 9.28 3.43 -1.96
CA VAL A 332 9.73 2.80 -0.70
C VAL A 332 9.86 1.28 -0.84
N GLU A 333 8.87 0.62 -1.44
CA GLU A 333 8.94 -0.84 -1.67
C GLU A 333 10.09 -1.20 -2.62
N ARG A 334 10.31 -0.38 -3.65
CA ARG A 334 11.44 -0.55 -4.58
C ARG A 334 12.78 -0.39 -3.88
N GLU A 335 12.93 0.58 -2.98
CA GLU A 335 14.13 0.75 -2.17
C GLU A 335 14.43 -0.52 -1.37
N LYS A 336 13.43 -1.03 -0.64
CA LYS A 336 13.55 -2.27 0.13
C LYS A 336 13.98 -3.45 -0.74
N LEU A 337 13.32 -3.66 -1.87
CA LEU A 337 13.66 -4.73 -2.82
C LEU A 337 15.07 -4.58 -3.39
N LEU A 338 15.54 -3.34 -3.63
CA LEU A 338 16.91 -3.09 -4.07
C LEU A 338 17.93 -3.51 -3.01
N LEU A 339 17.70 -3.16 -1.75
CA LEU A 339 18.57 -3.56 -0.63
C LEU A 339 18.61 -5.08 -0.44
N GLU A 340 17.44 -5.74 -0.50
CA GLU A 340 17.35 -7.21 -0.46
C GLU A 340 18.10 -7.87 -1.63
N SER A 341 17.94 -7.32 -2.85
CA SER A 341 18.64 -7.82 -4.03
C SER A 341 20.14 -7.61 -3.96
N TRP A 342 20.59 -6.47 -3.42
CA TRP A 342 22.00 -6.21 -3.18
C TRP A 342 22.60 -7.20 -2.19
N SER A 343 21.94 -7.46 -1.05
CA SER A 343 22.42 -8.43 -0.06
C SER A 343 22.58 -9.83 -0.67
N ARG A 344 21.60 -10.27 -1.46
CA ARG A 344 21.65 -11.55 -2.17
C ARG A 344 22.78 -11.60 -3.21
N ASP A 345 22.93 -10.57 -4.03
CA ASP A 345 23.97 -10.55 -5.06
C ASP A 345 25.37 -10.44 -4.44
N TRP A 346 25.50 -9.69 -3.35
CA TRP A 346 26.75 -9.55 -2.59
C TRP A 346 27.17 -10.89 -1.99
N THR A 347 26.23 -11.61 -1.36
CA THR A 347 26.51 -12.94 -0.78
C THR A 347 26.89 -13.96 -1.85
N ALA A 348 26.20 -13.94 -3.00
CA ALA A 348 26.54 -14.80 -4.13
C ALA A 348 27.94 -14.49 -4.71
N LEU A 349 28.29 -13.21 -4.85
CA LEU A 349 29.62 -12.79 -5.32
C LEU A 349 30.71 -13.18 -4.33
N LEU A 350 30.47 -13.05 -3.03
CA LEU A 350 31.41 -13.50 -1.99
C LEU A 350 31.68 -15.00 -2.08
N LEU A 351 30.64 -15.82 -2.11
CA LEU A 351 30.80 -17.27 -2.24
C LEU A 351 31.61 -17.63 -3.49
N ARG A 352 31.29 -17.00 -4.63
CA ARG A 352 32.00 -17.25 -5.89
C ARG A 352 33.46 -16.77 -5.85
N ALA A 353 33.73 -15.63 -5.21
CA ALA A 353 35.08 -15.11 -5.06
C ALA A 353 35.95 -16.04 -4.20
N LEU A 354 35.40 -16.58 -3.13
CA LEU A 354 36.10 -17.54 -2.27
C LEU A 354 36.44 -18.83 -3.02
N GLU A 355 35.49 -19.40 -3.77
CA GLU A 355 35.73 -20.57 -4.63
C GLU A 355 36.89 -20.32 -5.62
N VAL A 356 36.85 -19.20 -6.34
CA VAL A 356 37.88 -18.84 -7.33
C VAL A 356 39.26 -18.63 -6.68
N LEU A 357 39.30 -18.05 -5.47
CA LEU A 357 40.54 -17.87 -4.72
C LEU A 357 41.11 -19.18 -4.19
N GLU A 358 40.27 -20.17 -3.87
CA GLU A 358 40.70 -21.51 -3.49
C GLU A 358 41.22 -22.30 -4.70
N GLU A 359 40.51 -22.26 -5.83
CA GLU A 359 40.93 -22.86 -7.11
C GLU A 359 42.29 -22.31 -7.54
N ALA A 360 42.46 -20.99 -7.51
CA ALA A 360 43.72 -20.32 -7.84
C ALA A 360 44.88 -20.73 -6.92
N ARG A 361 44.62 -20.92 -5.62
CA ARG A 361 45.62 -21.40 -4.66
C ARG A 361 46.01 -22.85 -4.94
N ALA A 362 45.04 -23.71 -5.24
CA ALA A 362 45.29 -25.10 -5.60
C ALA A 362 46.13 -25.21 -6.88
N GLU A 363 45.75 -24.49 -7.94
CA GLU A 363 46.47 -24.49 -9.21
C GLU A 363 47.93 -24.00 -9.04
N HIS A 364 48.14 -22.93 -8.27
CA HIS A 364 49.49 -22.45 -7.99
C HIS A 364 50.33 -23.48 -7.23
N GLY A 365 49.73 -24.18 -6.25
CA GLY A 365 50.40 -25.26 -5.52
C GLY A 365 50.81 -26.42 -6.44
N GLU A 366 49.95 -26.81 -7.36
CA GLU A 366 50.25 -27.83 -8.38
C GLU A 366 51.38 -27.38 -9.32
N GLN A 367 51.33 -26.14 -9.80
CA GLN A 367 52.37 -25.55 -10.65
C GLN A 367 53.73 -25.53 -9.94
N GLN A 368 53.78 -25.13 -8.66
CA GLN A 368 55.01 -25.17 -7.87
C GLN A 368 55.55 -26.60 -7.72
N ASN A 369 54.67 -27.59 -7.49
CA ASN A 369 55.07 -28.99 -7.37
C ASN A 369 55.62 -29.54 -8.69
N LEU A 370 54.97 -29.23 -9.82
CA LEU A 370 55.46 -29.57 -11.15
C LEU A 370 56.82 -28.93 -11.43
N GLN A 371 57.03 -27.67 -11.03
CA GLN A 371 58.31 -26.99 -11.19
C GLN A 371 59.40 -27.63 -10.34
N LYS A 372 59.12 -27.98 -9.08
CA LYS A 372 60.04 -28.71 -8.19
C LYS A 372 60.39 -30.10 -8.78
N HIS A 373 59.42 -30.81 -9.33
CA HIS A 373 59.67 -32.09 -10.00
C HIS A 373 60.53 -31.94 -11.24
N ARG A 374 60.28 -30.92 -12.07
CA ARG A 374 61.09 -30.62 -13.27
C ARG A 374 62.54 -30.27 -12.91
N THR A 375 62.76 -29.41 -11.92
CA THR A 375 64.12 -29.03 -11.49
C THR A 375 64.87 -30.23 -10.88
N HIS A 376 64.18 -31.07 -10.11
CA HIS A 376 64.75 -32.31 -9.58
C HIS A 376 65.13 -33.30 -10.69
N GLN A 377 64.24 -33.52 -11.67
CA GLN A 377 64.53 -34.36 -12.84
C GLN A 377 65.72 -33.81 -13.65
N GLN A 378 65.77 -32.51 -13.89
CA GLN A 378 66.91 -31.86 -14.57
C GLN A 378 68.22 -32.08 -13.80
N HIS A 379 68.19 -31.98 -12.46
CA HIS A 379 69.35 -32.24 -11.62
C HIS A 379 69.82 -33.70 -11.74
N ILE A 380 68.90 -34.67 -11.69
CA ILE A 380 69.22 -36.09 -11.90
C ILE A 380 69.83 -36.31 -13.30
N CYS A 381 69.22 -35.76 -14.35
CA CYS A 381 69.72 -35.87 -15.71
C CYS A 381 71.13 -35.28 -15.87
N ALA A 382 71.40 -34.12 -15.25
CA ALA A 382 72.73 -33.51 -15.25
C ALA A 382 73.77 -34.38 -14.52
N GLN A 383 73.42 -34.94 -13.37
CA GLN A 383 74.29 -35.87 -12.63
C GLN A 383 74.57 -37.14 -13.45
N LEU A 384 73.56 -37.70 -14.09
CA LEU A 384 73.71 -38.88 -14.95
C LEU A 384 74.60 -38.59 -16.15
N LYS A 385 74.42 -37.44 -16.80
CA LYS A 385 75.28 -36.97 -17.90
C LYS A 385 76.74 -36.84 -17.46
N HIS A 386 76.99 -36.20 -16.32
CA HIS A 386 78.34 -36.07 -15.76
C HIS A 386 78.99 -37.44 -15.47
N LYS A 387 78.23 -38.39 -14.91
CA LYS A 387 78.71 -39.76 -14.69
C LYS A 387 79.01 -40.50 -15.99
N MET A 388 78.25 -40.27 -17.06
CA MET A 388 78.49 -40.86 -18.39
C MET A 388 79.75 -40.28 -19.04
N GLU A 389 79.97 -38.96 -18.94
CA GLU A 389 81.19 -38.29 -19.42
C GLU A 389 82.43 -38.80 -18.67
N LEU A 390 82.36 -38.98 -17.35
CA LEU A 390 83.44 -39.57 -16.56
C LEU A 390 83.76 -41.01 -16.95
N LYS A 391 82.74 -41.83 -17.28
CA LYS A 391 82.95 -43.20 -17.78
C LYS A 391 83.60 -43.22 -19.16
N LEU A 392 83.19 -42.33 -20.08
CA LEU A 392 83.81 -42.20 -21.39
C LEU A 392 85.28 -41.74 -21.31
N VAL A 393 85.63 -40.88 -20.34
CA VAL A 393 87.03 -40.46 -20.10
C VAL A 393 87.87 -41.60 -19.52
N LEU A 394 87.29 -42.47 -18.68
CA LEU A 394 87.97 -43.63 -18.10
C LEU A 394 88.17 -44.79 -19.09
N GLU A 395 87.34 -44.92 -20.13
CA GLU A 395 87.52 -45.94 -21.18
C GLU A 395 88.48 -45.51 -22.30
N VAL A 396 88.83 -44.22 -22.43
CA VAL A 396 89.73 -43.70 -23.48
C VAL A 396 91.21 -43.60 -23.03
N PHE A 397 91.52 -43.74 -21.73
CA PHE A 397 92.91 -43.76 -21.24
C PHE A 397 93.23 -45.00 -20.39
N PRO A 398 93.77 -46.09 -20.97
CA PRO A 398 94.47 -47.10 -20.18
C PRO A 398 95.87 -46.57 -19.86
N VAL A 399 96.12 -46.28 -18.58
CA VAL A 399 97.45 -45.92 -18.08
C VAL A 399 98.32 -47.19 -18.05
N SER A 400 99.35 -47.18 -18.90
CA SER A 400 100.52 -48.05 -18.81
C SER A 400 101.20 -47.91 -17.44
N GLN A 401 101.34 -49.01 -16.70
CA GLN A 401 102.41 -49.17 -15.73
C GLN A 401 103.21 -50.43 -16.04
N SER A 402 104.43 -50.20 -16.53
CA SER A 402 105.51 -51.15 -16.72
C SER A 402 106.43 -51.14 -15.49
N GLY A 403 106.89 -52.32 -15.04
CA GLY A 403 108.27 -52.46 -14.55
C GLY A 403 108.56 -53.18 -13.21
N CYS A 404 108.81 -54.50 -13.32
CA CYS A 404 109.99 -55.25 -12.81
C CYS A 404 110.19 -55.68 -11.33
N ARG A 405 110.03 -57.02 -11.13
CA ARG A 405 110.97 -58.09 -10.65
C ARG A 405 111.78 -57.99 -9.33
N ARG A 406 111.69 -59.08 -8.53
CA ARG A 406 112.76 -59.95 -7.91
C ARG A 406 112.05 -61.13 -7.17
N ALA A 407 112.21 -62.43 -7.48
CA ALA A 407 113.31 -63.40 -7.24
C ALA A 407 113.90 -63.31 -5.81
N GLY A 408 113.97 -64.33 -4.94
CA GLY A 408 113.68 -65.79 -4.87
C GLY A 408 113.66 -66.16 -3.35
N PRO A 409 113.98 -67.39 -2.86
CA PRO A 409 114.37 -68.65 -3.50
C PRO A 409 113.27 -69.73 -3.54
#